data_AF-A0A9X2E6V7-F1
#
_entry.id   AF-A0A9X2E6V7-F1
#
_cell.length_a   1.000
_cell.length_b   1.000
_cell.length_c   1.000
_cell.angle_alpha   90.00
_cell.angle_beta   90.00
_cell.angle_gamma   90.00
#
_symmetry.space_group_name_H-M   'P 1'
#
loop_
_entity.id
_entity.type
_entity.pdbx_description
1 polymer ?
#
loop_
_entity_poly.entity_id
_entity_poly.type
_entity_poly.pdbx_seq_one_letter_code
_entity_poly.pdbx_strand_id
1 'polypeptide(L)'
;MTLKCVPPQRFSARAGAVVATIAAALVGFAGPAAAGPTDPVVQFTPTFTRVPGNCAAIINAETVPQPRSGELGVRVRITQFGQGCRAYELGVLWRNLDTGYSSGQVQGVHGTVVSGAPDGVITGIGMAPRAGRVEARIVTYSKYYPQPQELEHVSGRATFTLS
;
A
#
# COMPACT_ATOMS: atom_id res chain seq x y z
N MET A 1 -76.09 -48.22 17.75
CA MET A 1 -75.82 -46.88 18.30
C MET A 1 -74.45 -46.48 17.78
N THR A 2 -74.15 -45.43 17.02
CA THR A 2 -74.85 -44.20 16.59
C THR A 2 -74.05 -43.67 15.38
N LEU A 3 -74.74 -43.19 14.33
CA LEU A 3 -74.12 -42.52 13.18
C LEU A 3 -73.50 -41.16 13.57
N LYS A 4 -72.45 -40.73 12.87
CA LYS A 4 -72.39 -39.34 12.32
C LYS A 4 -71.27 -39.14 11.29
N CYS A 5 -71.70 -38.89 10.04
CA CYS A 5 -70.95 -38.14 9.03
C CYS A 5 -70.70 -36.70 9.51
N VAL A 6 -69.52 -36.14 9.21
CA VAL A 6 -69.24 -34.70 9.26
C VAL A 6 -68.32 -34.34 8.05
N PRO A 7 -68.59 -33.23 7.33
CA PRO A 7 -68.10 -32.96 5.96
C PRO A 7 -66.72 -32.25 5.91
N PRO A 8 -66.07 -32.20 4.72
CA PRO A 8 -64.82 -31.46 4.56
C PRO A 8 -65.06 -29.94 4.56
N GLN A 9 -64.47 -29.24 5.53
CA GLN A 9 -64.47 -27.78 5.59
C GLN A 9 -63.49 -27.19 4.57
N ARG A 10 -64.03 -26.37 3.67
CA ARG A 10 -63.28 -25.48 2.79
C ARG A 10 -62.67 -24.35 3.64
N PHE A 11 -61.35 -24.28 3.71
CA PHE A 11 -60.65 -23.10 4.22
C PHE A 11 -60.12 -22.27 3.04
N SER A 12 -60.77 -21.13 2.84
CA SER A 12 -60.34 -20.06 1.95
C SER A 12 -59.30 -19.23 2.71
N ALA A 13 -58.02 -19.39 2.38
CA ALA A 13 -56.97 -18.54 2.93
C ALA A 13 -56.80 -17.31 2.03
N ARG A 14 -57.24 -16.14 2.54
CA ARG A 14 -56.92 -14.83 1.97
C ARG A 14 -55.40 -14.64 2.01
N ALA A 15 -54.76 -14.50 0.85
CA ALA A 15 -53.37 -14.12 0.74
C ALA A 15 -53.19 -12.66 1.20
N GLY A 16 -52.72 -12.47 2.43
CA GLY A 16 -52.21 -11.18 2.90
C GLY A 16 -50.77 -11.01 2.41
N ALA A 17 -50.53 -9.98 1.59
CA ALA A 17 -49.20 -9.63 1.14
C ALA A 17 -48.34 -9.16 2.32
N VAL A 18 -47.34 -9.95 2.70
CA VAL A 18 -46.27 -9.52 3.60
C VAL A 18 -45.30 -8.69 2.78
N VAL A 19 -45.30 -7.38 3.01
CA VAL A 19 -44.28 -6.46 2.46
C VAL A 19 -42.96 -6.81 3.15
N ALA A 20 -42.14 -7.61 2.49
CA ALA A 20 -40.76 -7.83 2.89
C ALA A 20 -39.99 -6.54 2.60
N THR A 21 -39.66 -5.77 3.64
CA THR A 21 -38.66 -4.71 3.55
C THR A 21 -37.32 -5.37 3.25
N ILE A 22 -36.89 -5.30 1.99
CA ILE A 22 -35.56 -5.73 1.57
C ILE A 22 -34.57 -4.76 2.21
N ALA A 23 -33.99 -5.15 3.34
CA ALA A 23 -32.76 -4.55 3.83
C ALA A 23 -31.67 -4.95 2.84
N ALA A 24 -31.32 -4.04 1.92
CA ALA A 24 -30.13 -4.16 1.11
C ALA A 24 -28.90 -4.01 2.04
N ALA A 25 -28.51 -5.09 2.70
CA ALA A 25 -27.18 -5.20 3.26
C ALA A 25 -26.21 -5.24 2.08
N LEU A 26 -25.61 -4.09 1.77
CA LEU A 26 -24.45 -4.01 0.91
C LEU A 26 -23.29 -4.73 1.61
N VAL A 27 -23.27 -6.05 1.50
CA VAL A 27 -22.07 -6.83 1.75
C VAL A 27 -21.15 -6.53 0.58
N GLY A 28 -20.41 -5.44 0.68
CA GLY A 28 -19.33 -5.13 -0.23
C GLY A 28 -18.35 -6.29 -0.14
N PHE A 29 -18.38 -7.17 -1.14
CA PHE A 29 -17.30 -8.11 -1.37
C PHE A 29 -16.06 -7.27 -1.68
N ALA A 30 -15.29 -6.93 -0.65
CA ALA A 30 -13.89 -6.63 -0.80
C ALA A 30 -13.22 -7.95 -1.21
N GLY A 31 -13.36 -8.30 -2.50
CA GLY A 31 -12.50 -9.29 -3.12
C GLY A 31 -11.06 -8.85 -2.88
N PRO A 32 -10.12 -9.81 -2.74
CA PRO A 32 -8.72 -9.45 -2.63
C PRO A 32 -8.40 -8.65 -3.89
N ALA A 33 -8.11 -7.38 -3.70
CA ALA A 33 -7.51 -6.61 -4.75
C ALA A 33 -6.17 -7.35 -5.06
N ALA A 34 -6.07 -7.85 -6.29
CA ALA A 34 -4.85 -8.32 -6.91
C ALA A 34 -3.95 -7.21 -7.53
N ALA A 35 -2.89 -6.73 -6.85
CA ALA A 35 -2.03 -5.65 -7.39
C ALA A 35 -1.37 -6.08 -8.70
N GLY A 36 -1.88 -5.52 -9.79
CA GLY A 36 -1.69 -6.07 -11.11
C GLY A 36 -0.67 -5.29 -11.92
N PRO A 37 -0.30 -5.77 -13.12
CA PRO A 37 0.32 -4.94 -14.15
C PRO A 37 -0.51 -3.71 -14.54
N THR A 38 -1.76 -3.62 -14.05
CA THR A 38 -2.69 -2.51 -14.17
C THR A 38 -2.63 -1.51 -13.00
N ASP A 39 -1.78 -1.73 -12.00
CA ASP A 39 -1.61 -0.80 -10.89
C ASP A 39 -1.13 0.58 -11.39
N PRO A 40 -1.64 1.68 -10.81
CA PRO A 40 -1.27 3.01 -11.24
C PRO A 40 0.19 3.33 -10.91
N VAL A 41 0.88 3.94 -11.87
CA VAL A 41 2.15 4.64 -11.64
C VAL A 41 1.84 5.98 -10.97
N VAL A 42 2.19 6.10 -9.69
CA VAL A 42 1.93 7.27 -8.85
C VAL A 42 3.25 7.88 -8.45
N GLN A 43 3.37 9.18 -8.72
CA GLN A 43 4.52 9.99 -8.33
C GLN A 43 4.44 10.34 -6.85
N PHE A 44 5.56 10.18 -6.15
CA PHE A 44 5.72 10.70 -4.80
C PHE A 44 6.00 12.19 -4.86
N THR A 45 5.62 12.92 -3.82
CA THR A 45 6.22 14.23 -3.61
C THR A 45 7.74 14.08 -3.46
N PRO A 46 8.56 15.02 -3.98
CA PRO A 46 10.01 14.91 -3.88
C PRO A 46 10.47 14.88 -2.42
N THR A 47 11.45 14.03 -2.12
CA THR A 47 12.13 14.03 -0.83
C THR A 47 13.36 14.92 -0.91
N PHE A 48 13.53 15.81 0.06
CA PHE A 48 14.72 16.64 0.20
C PHE A 48 15.45 16.23 1.46
N THR A 49 16.73 15.84 1.35
CA THR A 49 17.49 15.33 2.50
C THR A 49 18.87 15.97 2.58
N ARG A 50 19.36 16.14 3.81
CA ARG A 50 20.75 16.48 4.08
C ARG A 50 21.56 15.19 4.22
N VAL A 51 22.43 14.95 3.23
CA VAL A 51 23.26 13.74 3.17
C VAL A 51 24.55 13.99 3.94
N PRO A 52 25.12 12.98 4.64
CA PRO A 52 26.40 13.15 5.31
C PRO A 52 27.51 13.61 4.36
N GLY A 53 28.32 14.56 4.82
CA GLY A 53 29.16 15.40 3.97
C GLY A 53 28.55 16.80 3.81
N ASN A 54 29.20 17.68 3.06
CA ASN A 54 28.61 18.98 2.72
C ASN A 54 27.70 18.81 1.50
N CYS A 55 26.68 17.95 1.64
CA CYS A 55 25.82 17.53 0.55
C CYS A 55 24.34 17.53 0.90
N ALA A 56 23.52 17.70 -0.14
CA ALA A 56 22.08 17.50 -0.11
C ALA A 56 21.66 16.61 -1.28
N ALA A 57 20.51 15.95 -1.14
CA ALA A 57 19.93 15.16 -2.21
C ALA A 57 18.44 15.45 -2.40
N ILE A 58 18.01 15.41 -3.66
CA ILE A 58 16.62 15.33 -4.06
C ILE A 58 16.37 13.91 -4.53
N ILE A 59 15.39 13.25 -3.93
CA ILE A 59 14.97 11.89 -4.29
C ILE A 59 13.55 11.99 -4.84
N ASN A 60 13.42 11.78 -6.14
CA ASN A 60 12.14 11.60 -6.80
C ASN A 60 11.81 10.12 -6.81
N ALA A 61 10.55 9.77 -6.63
CA ALA A 61 10.11 8.39 -6.60
C ALA A 61 8.76 8.20 -7.27
N GLU A 62 8.55 7.04 -7.86
CA GLU A 62 7.29 6.62 -8.46
C GLU A 62 7.02 5.15 -8.15
N THR A 63 5.75 4.76 -8.03
CA THR A 63 5.40 3.35 -7.99
C THR A 63 5.68 2.70 -9.35
N VAL A 64 6.09 1.44 -9.33
CA VAL A 64 6.25 0.63 -10.54
C VAL A 64 5.28 -0.56 -10.53
N PRO A 65 4.61 -0.87 -11.65
CA PRO A 65 3.74 -2.04 -11.73
C PRO A 65 4.50 -3.30 -11.35
N GLN A 66 3.92 -4.15 -10.50
CA GLN A 66 4.51 -5.41 -10.09
C GLN A 66 3.82 -6.58 -10.81
N PRO A 67 4.54 -7.67 -11.09
CA PRO A 67 3.95 -8.85 -11.74
C PRO A 67 3.02 -9.63 -10.79
N ARG A 68 3.06 -9.35 -9.49
CA ARG A 68 2.31 -10.06 -8.45
C ARG A 68 1.46 -9.11 -7.62
N SER A 69 0.29 -9.65 -7.28
CA SER A 69 -0.67 -9.02 -6.41
C SER A 69 -0.12 -8.63 -5.04
N GLY A 70 -0.52 -7.44 -4.62
CA GLY A 70 -0.24 -6.85 -3.33
C GLY A 70 1.19 -6.36 -3.16
N GLU A 71 2.05 -6.48 -4.19
CA GLU A 71 3.46 -6.06 -4.13
C GLU A 71 3.62 -4.57 -4.45
N LEU A 72 4.57 -3.96 -3.75
CA LEU A 72 4.97 -2.58 -3.97
C LEU A 72 6.40 -2.55 -4.49
N GLY A 73 6.57 -2.01 -5.69
CA GLY A 73 7.87 -1.56 -6.17
C GLY A 73 7.88 -0.05 -6.28
N VAL A 74 9.01 0.55 -5.92
CA VAL A 74 9.24 1.99 -6.05
C VAL A 74 10.52 2.22 -6.83
N ARG A 75 10.42 2.95 -7.94
CA ARG A 75 11.58 3.45 -8.68
C ARG A 75 11.99 4.77 -8.08
N VAL A 76 13.28 4.92 -7.79
CA VAL A 76 13.86 6.14 -7.24
C VAL A 76 14.89 6.74 -8.18
N ARG A 77 14.91 8.07 -8.25
CA ARG A 77 15.90 8.86 -8.96
C ARG A 77 16.51 9.87 -8.01
N ILE A 78 17.81 9.75 -7.79
CA ILE A 78 18.56 10.54 -6.82
C ILE A 78 19.41 11.57 -7.56
N THR A 79 19.24 12.84 -7.19
CA THR A 79 20.12 13.94 -7.62
C THR A 79 20.84 14.49 -6.40
N GLN A 80 22.17 14.59 -6.45
CA GLN A 80 22.98 15.10 -5.35
C GLN A 80 23.63 16.43 -5.70
N PHE A 81 23.82 17.25 -4.67
CA PHE A 81 24.45 18.57 -4.75
C PHE A 81 25.46 18.70 -3.62
N GLY A 82 26.53 19.47 -3.87
CA GLY A 82 27.60 19.69 -2.90
C GLY A 82 28.86 18.87 -3.18
N GLN A 83 29.71 18.74 -2.18
CA GLN A 83 31.02 18.07 -2.29
C GLN A 83 31.24 17.07 -1.14
N GLY A 84 31.91 15.96 -1.44
CA GLY A 84 32.24 14.93 -0.44
C GLY A 84 31.03 14.15 0.06
N CYS A 85 30.05 13.87 -0.81
CA CYS A 85 28.84 13.15 -0.44
C CYS A 85 29.16 11.73 0.00
N ARG A 86 28.77 11.39 1.23
CA ARG A 86 29.03 10.08 1.80
C ARG A 86 27.83 9.16 1.61
N ALA A 87 28.08 7.87 1.79
CA ALA A 87 27.03 6.87 1.73
C ALA A 87 26.01 7.08 2.85
N TYR A 88 24.75 6.82 2.53
CA TYR A 88 23.61 6.88 3.43
C TYR A 88 22.66 5.74 3.09
N GLU A 89 21.52 5.68 3.75
CA GLU A 89 20.50 4.66 3.51
C GLU A 89 19.17 5.30 3.12
N LEU A 90 18.43 4.63 2.24
CA LEU A 90 17.14 5.06 1.72
C LEU A 90 16.08 4.02 2.10
N GLY A 91 15.10 4.46 2.88
CA GLY A 91 13.95 3.68 3.29
C GLY A 91 12.72 3.96 2.43
N VAL A 92 12.07 2.91 1.94
CA VAL A 92 10.70 2.94 1.45
C VAL A 92 9.82 2.31 2.53
N LEU A 93 9.08 3.14 3.25
CA LEU A 93 8.15 2.68 4.29
C LEU A 93 6.74 2.76 3.77
N TRP A 94 5.90 1.80 4.14
CA TRP A 94 4.51 1.76 3.71
C TRP A 94 3.57 1.38 4.85
N ARG A 95 2.31 1.82 4.72
CA ARG A 95 1.19 1.42 5.57
C ARG A 95 -0.02 1.13 4.71
N ASN A 96 -0.59 -0.06 4.85
CA ASN A 96 -1.90 -0.38 4.32
C ASN A 96 -2.94 0.27 5.25
N LEU A 97 -3.69 1.23 4.73
CA LEU A 97 -4.67 2.02 5.47
C LEU A 97 -5.94 1.23 5.78
N ASP A 98 -6.20 0.15 5.05
CA ASP A 98 -7.40 -0.68 5.23
C ASP A 98 -7.19 -1.74 6.31
N THR A 99 -5.97 -2.29 6.41
CA THR A 99 -5.61 -3.33 7.40
C THR A 99 -4.80 -2.80 8.59
N GLY A 100 -4.24 -1.60 8.47
CA GLY A 100 -3.33 -1.02 9.45
C GLY A 100 -1.91 -1.59 9.42
N TYR A 101 -1.64 -2.60 8.59
CA TYR A 101 -0.32 -3.23 8.49
C TYR A 101 0.71 -2.24 7.94
N SER A 102 1.93 -2.29 8.45
CA SER A 102 3.03 -1.44 7.98
C SER A 102 4.34 -2.19 7.97
N SER A 103 5.18 -1.91 7.00
CA SER A 103 6.54 -2.42 6.90
C SER A 103 7.39 -1.40 6.14
N GLY A 104 8.60 -1.81 5.80
CA GLY A 104 9.44 -1.04 4.90
C GLY A 104 10.71 -1.79 4.55
N GLN A 105 11.45 -1.20 3.63
CA GLN A 105 12.74 -1.71 3.20
C GLN A 105 13.73 -0.57 3.14
N VAL A 106 14.95 -0.84 3.58
CA VAL A 106 16.06 0.11 3.57
C VAL A 106 17.13 -0.42 2.64
N GLN A 107 17.70 0.47 1.82
CA GLN A 107 18.81 0.16 0.93
C GLN A 107 19.92 1.18 1.07
N GLY A 108 21.16 0.71 0.98
CA GLY A 108 22.32 1.59 0.92
C GLY A 108 22.31 2.45 -0.34
N VAL A 109 22.77 3.69 -0.22
CA VAL A 109 22.99 4.61 -1.33
C VAL A 109 24.45 5.02 -1.36
N HIS A 110 25.06 4.90 -2.53
CA HIS A 110 26.45 5.27 -2.81
C HIS A 110 26.48 6.25 -3.99
N GLY A 111 26.72 7.53 -3.70
CA GLY A 111 26.51 8.60 -4.68
C GLY A 111 25.04 8.67 -5.10
N THR A 112 24.76 8.59 -6.39
CA THR A 112 23.38 8.59 -6.94
C THR A 112 22.82 7.19 -7.17
N VAL A 113 23.51 6.14 -6.72
CA VAL A 113 23.16 4.74 -7.00
C VAL A 113 22.65 4.04 -5.74
N VAL A 114 21.56 3.30 -5.88
CA VAL A 114 21.02 2.43 -4.82
C VAL A 114 21.68 1.06 -4.89
N SER A 115 22.27 0.61 -3.79
CA SER A 115 22.89 -0.71 -3.67
C SER A 115 21.86 -1.82 -3.85
N GLY A 116 22.20 -2.83 -4.66
CA GLY A 116 21.30 -3.96 -4.93
C GLY A 116 20.10 -3.64 -5.82
N ALA A 117 19.95 -2.38 -6.28
CA ALA A 117 18.92 -1.91 -7.19
C ALA A 117 19.56 -1.04 -8.29
N PRO A 118 20.28 -1.65 -9.25
CA PRO A 118 21.05 -0.90 -10.26
C PRO A 118 20.18 -0.06 -11.20
N ASP A 119 18.90 -0.42 -11.35
CA ASP A 119 17.87 0.34 -12.08
C ASP A 119 17.15 1.38 -11.19
N GLY A 120 17.56 1.50 -9.91
CA GLY A 120 16.93 2.35 -8.92
C GLY A 120 15.57 1.83 -8.47
N VAL A 121 15.20 0.58 -8.78
CA VAL A 121 13.92 0.00 -8.35
C VAL A 121 14.11 -0.75 -7.04
N ILE A 122 13.55 -0.19 -5.97
CA ILE A 122 13.46 -0.85 -4.67
C ILE A 122 12.15 -1.61 -4.63
N THR A 123 12.23 -2.94 -4.74
CA THR A 123 11.09 -3.84 -4.61
C THR A 123 10.95 -4.32 -3.18
N GLY A 124 9.71 -4.33 -2.68
CA GLY A 124 9.37 -4.70 -1.31
C GLY A 124 9.47 -6.20 -1.03
N ILE A 125 10.67 -6.77 -1.04
CA ILE A 125 10.88 -8.11 -0.49
C ILE A 125 11.18 -7.97 1.00
N GLY A 126 10.08 -7.81 1.75
CA GLY A 126 10.00 -7.56 3.19
C GLY A 126 8.54 -7.39 3.64
N MET A 127 7.70 -8.35 3.20
CA MET A 127 6.22 -8.35 3.18
C MET A 127 5.59 -7.27 2.29
N ALA A 128 4.70 -7.74 1.42
CA ALA A 128 3.95 -6.96 0.46
C ALA A 128 2.75 -6.28 1.16
N PRO A 129 2.41 -5.00 0.85
CA PRO A 129 1.30 -4.30 1.49
C PRO A 129 -0.07 -4.98 1.37
N ARG A 130 -0.20 -5.93 0.43
CA ARG A 130 -1.47 -6.56 0.03
C ARG A 130 -2.39 -5.56 -0.66
N ALA A 131 -3.49 -6.10 -1.17
CA ALA A 131 -4.67 -5.38 -1.60
C ALA A 131 -5.01 -4.16 -0.73
N GLY A 132 -5.39 -3.05 -1.36
CA GLY A 132 -6.04 -1.93 -0.68
C GLY A 132 -5.30 -0.60 -0.79
N ARG A 133 -5.75 0.37 0.01
CA ARG A 133 -5.14 1.71 0.05
C ARG A 133 -3.83 1.66 0.79
N VAL A 134 -2.78 2.17 0.16
CA VAL A 134 -1.43 2.21 0.71
C VAL A 134 -0.97 3.66 0.79
N GLU A 135 -0.47 4.06 1.94
CA GLU A 135 0.35 5.25 2.10
C GLU A 135 1.81 4.80 2.12
N ALA A 136 2.65 5.39 1.28
CA ALA A 136 4.08 5.14 1.24
C ALA A 136 4.87 6.43 1.44
N ARG A 137 6.03 6.32 2.09
CA ARG A 137 6.94 7.42 2.38
C ARG A 137 8.38 7.04 2.12
N ILE A 138 9.15 8.02 1.66
CA ILE A 138 10.58 7.91 1.43
C ILE A 138 11.31 8.58 2.59
N VAL A 139 12.19 7.83 3.25
CA VAL A 139 12.93 8.26 4.45
C VAL A 139 14.41 8.03 4.20
N THR A 140 15.28 8.83 4.79
CA THR A 140 16.74 8.64 4.66
C THR A 140 17.40 8.49 6.01
N TYR A 141 18.34 7.56 6.13
CA TYR A 141 19.06 7.25 7.36
C TYR A 141 20.57 7.39 7.18
N SER A 142 21.27 7.67 8.28
CA SER A 142 22.72 7.61 8.33
C SER A 142 23.18 6.15 8.23
N LYS A 143 24.18 5.87 7.39
CA LYS A 143 24.82 4.55 7.32
C LYS A 143 25.66 4.20 8.57
N TYR A 144 25.83 5.14 9.50
CA TYR A 144 26.80 5.02 10.59
C TYR A 144 26.21 4.35 11.85
N TYR A 145 27.06 3.54 12.49
CA TYR A 145 26.88 2.82 13.75
C TYR A 145 26.70 3.81 14.94
N PRO A 146 25.97 3.47 16.04
CA PRO A 146 25.43 2.16 16.41
C PRO A 146 24.00 1.85 15.95
N GLN A 147 23.24 2.85 15.49
CA GLN A 147 21.88 2.66 14.99
C GLN A 147 21.63 3.61 13.82
N PRO A 148 20.95 3.16 12.75
CA PRO A 148 20.55 4.04 11.67
C PRO A 148 19.70 5.19 12.22
N GLN A 149 20.26 6.40 12.22
CA GLN A 149 19.54 7.59 12.62
C GLN A 149 18.90 8.22 11.40
N GLU A 150 17.63 8.62 11.52
CA GLU A 150 16.95 9.39 10.48
C GLU A 150 17.73 10.70 10.22
N LEU A 151 18.06 10.94 8.96
CA LEU A 151 18.72 12.19 8.55
C LEU A 151 17.71 13.33 8.57
N GLU A 152 18.19 14.57 8.63
CA GLU A 152 17.35 15.74 8.44
C GLU A 152 16.79 15.73 7.00
N HIS A 153 15.46 15.59 6.88
CA HIS A 153 14.81 15.55 5.58
C HIS A 153 13.34 15.96 5.62
N VAL A 154 12.81 16.34 4.45
CA VAL A 154 11.39 16.44 4.16
C VAL A 154 11.00 15.20 3.37
N SER A 155 10.24 14.30 4.00
CA SER A 155 9.86 13.01 3.43
C SER A 155 8.85 13.16 2.28
N GLY A 156 9.19 12.57 1.14
CA GLY A 156 8.28 12.39 0.03
C GLY A 156 7.23 11.34 0.33
N ARG A 157 5.99 11.56 -0.11
CA ARG A 157 4.84 10.69 0.18
C ARG A 157 3.98 10.44 -1.06
N ALA A 158 3.34 9.29 -1.09
CA ALA A 158 2.31 8.96 -2.06
C ALA A 158 1.20 8.14 -1.38
N THR A 159 -0.02 8.27 -1.89
CA THR A 159 -1.14 7.39 -1.53
C THR A 159 -1.76 6.85 -2.80
N PHE A 160 -1.97 5.54 -2.84
CA PHE A 160 -2.49 4.83 -4.01
C PHE A 160 -3.23 3.57 -3.57
N THR A 161 -3.92 2.94 -4.52
CA THR A 161 -4.55 1.64 -4.31
C THR A 161 -3.74 0.60 -5.03
N LEU A 162 -3.29 -0.40 -4.28
CA LEU A 162 -2.80 -1.64 -4.86
C LEU A 162 -4.02 -2.49 -5.18
N SER A 163 -4.14 -2.80 -6.47
CA SER A 163 -5.32 -3.46 -6.98
C SER A 163 -5.39 -4.86 -6.53
#